data_AF-A0A1F2SBN9-F1
#
_entry.id   AF-A0A1F2SBN9-F1
#
_cell.length_a   1.000
_cell.length_b   1.000
_cell.length_c   1.000
_cell.angle_alpha   90.00
_cell.angle_beta   90.00
_cell.angle_gamma   90.00
#
_symmetry.space_group_name_H-M   'P 1'
#
loop_
_entity.id
_entity.type
_entity.pdbx_description
1 polymer ?
#
loop_
_entity_poly.entity_id
_entity_poly.type
_entity_poly.pdbx_seq_one_letter_code
_entity_poly.pdbx_strand_id
1 'polypeptide(L)'
;MTKRRLVLIGIIAAMGVRVGVAADPITEELRRHWEATRNQIVRIAEAIPENKYDYRPTPEVRSFREQLLHLIGENYMYMGMAGGGNATAPQTENLKTREEILKALSESYDYGTKVLAGLNDQKAVETVTGFRGQQMLRLGVVITNIKDNHEHYGNLVTYLRLNGIVPPRTAARQQQRSGALRR
;
A
#
# COMPACT_ATOMS: atom_id res chain seq x y z
N MET A 1 -60.14 31.89 47.04
CA MET A 1 -58.77 32.42 47.24
C MET A 1 -57.81 31.22 47.29
N THR A 2 -57.31 30.72 46.16
CA THR A 2 -56.02 31.07 45.49
C THR A 2 -54.81 30.53 46.29
N LYS A 3 -53.87 29.68 45.85
CA LYS A 3 -53.57 28.88 44.64
C LYS A 3 -52.52 27.83 45.09
N ARG A 4 -52.72 26.53 44.86
CA ARG A 4 -51.64 25.50 45.00
C ARG A 4 -50.83 25.49 43.71
N ARG A 5 -49.55 25.85 43.76
CA ARG A 5 -48.63 25.77 42.63
C ARG A 5 -48.04 24.36 42.57
N LEU A 6 -48.42 23.59 41.56
CA LEU A 6 -47.72 22.36 41.16
C LEU A 6 -46.51 22.77 40.32
N VAL A 7 -45.31 22.42 40.78
CA VAL A 7 -44.07 22.54 40.00
C VAL A 7 -43.85 21.19 39.32
N LEU A 8 -44.05 21.13 38.00
CA LEU A 8 -43.61 20.00 37.18
C LEU A 8 -42.12 20.16 36.92
N ILE A 9 -41.31 19.24 37.45
CA ILE A 9 -39.91 19.09 37.05
C ILE A 9 -39.90 18.22 35.80
N GLY A 10 -39.74 18.85 34.64
CA GLY A 10 -39.53 18.15 33.37
C GLY A 10 -38.10 17.60 33.32
N ILE A 11 -37.96 16.27 33.34
CA ILE A 11 -36.70 15.60 33.06
C ILE A 11 -36.48 15.66 31.54
N ILE A 12 -35.61 16.57 31.09
CA ILE A 12 -35.10 16.55 29.72
C ILE A 12 -34.02 15.47 29.66
N ALA A 13 -34.37 14.30 29.14
CA ALA A 13 -33.39 13.28 28.77
C ALA A 13 -32.59 13.79 27.57
N ALA A 14 -31.36 14.26 27.79
CA ALA A 14 -30.42 14.54 26.72
C ALA A 14 -30.01 13.21 26.07
N MET A 15 -30.72 12.81 25.01
CA MET A 15 -30.22 11.78 24.10
C MET A 15 -28.97 12.36 23.42
N GLY A 16 -27.80 12.01 23.93
CA GLY A 16 -26.55 12.27 23.23
C GLY A 16 -26.59 11.56 21.88
N VAL A 17 -26.72 12.33 20.79
CA VAL A 17 -26.50 11.83 19.45
C VAL A 17 -25.05 11.38 19.41
N ARG A 18 -24.82 10.06 19.45
CA ARG A 18 -23.53 9.51 19.08
C ARG A 18 -23.41 9.71 17.58
N VAL A 19 -22.72 10.77 17.17
CA VAL A 19 -22.23 10.90 15.80
C VAL A 19 -21.30 9.70 15.61
N GLY A 20 -21.79 8.68 14.91
CA GLY A 20 -20.94 7.58 14.50
C GLY A 20 -19.82 8.17 13.65
N VAL A 21 -18.57 7.83 13.96
CA VAL A 21 -17.48 8.06 13.01
C VAL A 21 -17.94 7.42 11.71
N ALA A 22 -18.05 8.21 10.64
CA ALA A 22 -18.36 7.67 9.33
C ALA A 22 -17.34 6.57 9.05
N ALA A 23 -17.82 5.33 8.85
CA ALA A 23 -16.93 4.29 8.38
C ALA A 23 -16.41 4.72 7.01
N ASP A 24 -15.11 4.59 6.78
CA ASP A 24 -14.48 4.85 5.48
C ASP A 24 -14.13 3.52 4.78
N PRO A 25 -15.13 2.67 4.44
CA PRO A 25 -14.89 1.32 3.93
C PRO A 25 -14.07 1.30 2.63
N ILE A 26 -14.17 2.31 1.77
CA ILE A 26 -13.41 2.35 0.52
C ILE A 26 -11.93 2.57 0.83
N THR A 27 -11.58 3.61 1.59
CA THR A 27 -10.17 3.87 1.93
C THR A 27 -9.59 2.79 2.82
N GLU A 28 -10.40 2.15 3.65
CA GLU A 28 -9.99 1.03 4.48
C GLU A 28 -9.66 -0.21 3.63
N GLU A 29 -10.40 -0.47 2.55
CA GLU A 29 -10.03 -1.51 1.57
C GLU A 29 -8.73 -1.18 0.83
N LEU A 30 -8.52 0.10 0.46
CA LEU A 30 -7.28 0.53 -0.18
C LEU A 30 -6.07 0.33 0.75
N ARG A 31 -6.19 0.65 2.04
CA ARG A 31 -5.13 0.41 3.05
C ARG A 31 -4.79 -1.07 3.16
N ARG A 32 -5.80 -1.95 3.22
CA ARG A 32 -5.57 -3.40 3.24
C ARG A 32 -4.82 -3.90 2.02
N HIS A 33 -5.24 -3.47 0.82
CA HIS A 33 -4.58 -3.89 -0.41
C HIS A 33 -3.15 -3.35 -0.52
N TRP A 34 -2.93 -2.09 -0.11
CA TRP A 34 -1.59 -1.50 -0.06
C TRP A 34 -0.66 -2.27 0.87
N GLU A 35 -1.10 -2.54 2.09
CA GLU A 35 -0.30 -3.27 3.08
C GLU A 35 -0.04 -4.72 2.65
N ALA A 36 -1.03 -5.40 2.06
CA ALA A 36 -0.82 -6.72 1.49
C ALA A 36 0.21 -6.72 0.34
N THR A 37 0.24 -5.66 -0.44
CA THR A 37 1.18 -5.46 -1.56
C THR A 37 2.59 -5.19 -1.06
N ARG A 38 2.75 -4.25 -0.11
CA ARG A 38 4.02 -4.00 0.61
C ARG A 38 4.63 -5.30 1.11
N ASN A 39 3.86 -6.07 1.88
CA ASN A 39 4.32 -7.30 2.49
C ASN A 39 4.75 -8.36 1.45
N GLN A 40 4.12 -8.39 0.28
CA GLN A 40 4.48 -9.33 -0.78
C GLN A 40 5.78 -8.94 -1.47
N ILE A 41 5.95 -7.67 -1.80
CA ILE A 41 7.12 -7.15 -2.51
C ILE A 41 8.36 -7.14 -1.59
N VAL A 42 8.25 -6.59 -0.38
CA VAL A 42 9.38 -6.50 0.56
C VAL A 42 9.92 -7.90 0.89
N ARG A 43 9.06 -8.87 1.16
CA ARG A 43 9.49 -10.25 1.44
C ARG A 43 10.17 -10.92 0.25
N ILE A 44 9.77 -10.60 -0.98
CA ILE A 44 10.45 -11.10 -2.18
C ILE A 44 11.84 -10.48 -2.31
N ALA A 45 11.96 -9.17 -2.07
CA ALA A 45 13.24 -8.48 -2.05
C ALA A 45 14.18 -9.07 -0.98
N GLU A 46 13.66 -9.37 0.21
CA GLU A 46 14.44 -9.99 1.28
C GLU A 46 14.91 -11.41 0.97
N ALA A 47 14.14 -12.19 0.20
CA ALA A 47 14.36 -13.61 0.00
C ALA A 47 15.41 -13.94 -1.06
N ILE A 48 15.70 -13.02 -1.99
CA ILE A 48 16.74 -13.25 -2.99
C ILE A 48 18.13 -12.87 -2.42
N PRO A 49 19.17 -13.70 -2.59
CA PRO A 49 20.53 -13.35 -2.19
C PRO A 49 21.04 -12.09 -2.91
N GLU A 50 21.81 -11.26 -2.20
CA GLU A 50 22.32 -9.99 -2.76
C GLU A 50 23.18 -10.17 -4.01
N ASN A 51 23.98 -11.25 -4.09
CA ASN A 51 24.77 -11.58 -5.28
C ASN A 51 23.93 -11.94 -6.52
N LYS A 52 22.59 -11.96 -6.40
CA LYS A 52 21.63 -12.15 -7.50
C LYS A 52 20.83 -10.88 -7.81
N TYR A 53 21.06 -9.75 -7.13
CA TYR A 53 20.34 -8.51 -7.40
C TYR A 53 20.56 -7.99 -8.83
N ASP A 54 21.73 -8.27 -9.42
CA ASP A 54 22.03 -7.87 -10.80
C ASP A 54 21.61 -8.92 -11.85
N TYR A 55 20.94 -9.99 -11.43
CA TYR A 55 20.40 -11.00 -12.33
C TYR A 55 19.35 -10.39 -13.28
N ARG A 56 19.44 -10.79 -14.56
CA ARG A 56 18.47 -10.50 -15.61
C ARG A 56 18.00 -11.81 -16.24
N PRO A 57 16.69 -12.00 -16.44
CA PRO A 57 16.19 -13.13 -17.23
C PRO A 57 16.68 -13.09 -18.69
N THR A 58 16.68 -11.90 -19.30
CA THR A 58 17.24 -11.62 -20.63
C THR A 58 17.91 -10.24 -20.64
N PRO A 59 18.81 -9.93 -21.57
CA PRO A 59 19.50 -8.63 -21.63
C PRO A 59 18.57 -7.41 -21.73
N GLU A 60 17.39 -7.57 -22.34
CA GLU A 60 16.42 -6.50 -22.61
C GLU A 60 15.54 -6.17 -21.41
N VAL A 61 15.53 -7.02 -20.38
CA VAL A 61 14.69 -6.87 -19.20
C VAL A 61 15.48 -6.30 -18.03
N ARG A 62 14.84 -5.44 -17.22
CA ARG A 62 15.41 -4.87 -15.99
C ARG A 62 15.96 -5.96 -15.06
N SER A 63 17.06 -5.67 -14.37
CA SER A 63 17.63 -6.58 -13.37
C SER A 63 16.71 -6.61 -12.15
N PHE A 64 16.91 -7.58 -11.26
CA PHE A 64 16.14 -7.63 -10.02
C PHE A 64 16.24 -6.31 -9.25
N ARG A 65 17.46 -5.76 -9.12
CA ARG A 65 17.76 -4.45 -8.56
C ARG A 65 16.94 -3.36 -9.24
N GLU A 66 17.04 -3.24 -10.55
CA GLU A 66 16.36 -2.17 -11.30
C GLU A 66 14.84 -2.25 -11.19
N GLN A 67 14.25 -3.44 -11.07
CA GLN A 67 12.82 -3.57 -10.80
C GLN A 67 12.45 -3.00 -9.42
N LEU A 68 13.28 -3.22 -8.39
CA LEU A 68 13.04 -2.64 -7.06
C LEU A 68 13.22 -1.11 -7.06
N LEU A 69 14.26 -0.60 -7.72
CA LEU A 69 14.48 0.86 -7.84
C LEU A 69 13.33 1.54 -8.60
N HIS A 70 12.83 0.90 -9.65
CA HIS A 70 11.67 1.37 -10.39
C HIS A 70 10.42 1.43 -9.51
N LEU A 71 10.13 0.37 -8.74
CA LEU A 71 8.99 0.35 -7.81
C LEU A 71 9.06 1.45 -6.76
N ILE A 72 10.26 1.76 -6.23
CA ILE A 72 10.45 2.88 -5.30
C ILE A 72 9.99 4.18 -5.95
N GLY A 73 10.45 4.46 -7.17
CA GLY A 73 10.09 5.67 -7.92
C GLY A 73 8.58 5.76 -8.20
N GLU A 74 7.98 4.69 -8.72
CA GLU A 74 6.54 4.64 -9.04
C GLU A 74 5.67 4.82 -7.79
N ASN A 75 6.08 4.24 -6.65
CA ASN A 75 5.38 4.43 -5.37
C ASN A 75 5.31 5.90 -4.97
N TYR A 76 6.44 6.63 -5.01
CA TYR A 76 6.43 8.06 -4.72
C TYR A 76 5.63 8.85 -5.76
N MET A 77 5.76 8.53 -7.05
CA MET A 77 5.06 9.21 -8.12
C MET A 77 3.54 9.11 -7.97
N TYR A 78 2.99 7.90 -7.92
CA TYR A 78 1.54 7.71 -7.85
C TYR A 78 0.97 8.12 -6.49
N MET A 79 1.63 7.78 -5.38
CA MET A 79 1.11 8.18 -4.06
C MET A 79 1.23 9.69 -3.84
N GLY A 80 2.19 10.35 -4.48
CA GLY A 80 2.27 11.82 -4.53
C GLY A 80 1.03 12.42 -5.20
N MET A 81 0.70 11.94 -6.41
CA MET A 81 -0.51 12.34 -7.14
C MET A 81 -1.77 12.09 -6.30
N ALA A 82 -1.87 10.92 -5.66
CA ALA A 82 -2.97 10.60 -4.75
C ALA A 82 -2.99 11.48 -3.49
N GLY A 83 -1.86 12.02 -3.07
CA GLY A 83 -1.76 13.04 -2.01
C GLY A 83 -2.17 14.44 -2.45
N GLY A 84 -2.44 14.67 -3.74
CA GLY A 84 -2.79 15.98 -4.30
C GLY A 84 -1.59 16.87 -4.66
N GLY A 85 -0.40 16.29 -4.81
CA GLY A 85 0.81 17.01 -5.20
C GLY A 85 1.78 16.13 -5.99
N ASN A 86 3.03 16.58 -6.10
CA ASN A 86 4.12 15.75 -6.60
C ASN A 86 5.04 15.42 -5.42
N ALA A 87 5.29 14.13 -5.18
CA ALA A 87 6.33 13.72 -4.26
C ALA A 87 7.68 13.85 -4.97
N THR A 88 8.69 14.38 -4.27
CA THR A 88 10.07 14.21 -4.71
C THR A 88 10.50 12.80 -4.31
N ALA A 89 10.61 11.90 -5.29
CA ALA A 89 11.22 10.60 -5.06
C ALA A 89 12.69 10.79 -4.65
N PRO A 90 13.22 9.96 -3.73
CA PRO A 90 14.65 9.96 -3.46
C PRO A 90 15.42 9.55 -4.72
N GLN A 91 16.64 10.05 -4.88
CA GLN A 91 17.55 9.58 -5.93
C GLN A 91 17.97 8.15 -5.60
N THR A 92 17.50 7.19 -6.40
CA THR A 92 17.73 5.76 -6.16
C THR A 92 18.80 5.15 -7.06
N GLU A 93 19.30 5.91 -8.05
CA GLU A 93 20.19 5.41 -9.11
C GLU A 93 21.53 4.90 -8.56
N ASN A 94 21.92 5.37 -7.38
CA ASN A 94 23.18 5.04 -6.73
C ASN A 94 23.07 3.97 -5.64
N LEU A 95 21.87 3.44 -5.36
CA LEU A 95 21.70 2.42 -4.31
C LEU A 95 22.29 1.07 -4.76
N LYS A 96 23.27 0.57 -4.01
CA LYS A 96 24.08 -0.59 -4.40
C LYS A 96 23.93 -1.78 -3.48
N THR A 97 23.64 -1.57 -2.21
CA THR A 97 23.54 -2.68 -1.26
C THR A 97 22.10 -3.16 -1.12
N ARG A 98 21.93 -4.43 -0.75
CA ARG A 98 20.63 -4.99 -0.37
C ARG A 98 19.98 -4.17 0.74
N GLU A 99 20.77 -3.74 1.72
CA GLU A 99 20.29 -2.95 2.85
C GLU A 99 19.75 -1.58 2.41
N GLU A 100 20.52 -0.84 1.61
CA GLU A 100 20.12 0.47 1.07
C GLU A 100 18.80 0.36 0.28
N ILE A 101 18.69 -0.65 -0.58
CA ILE A 101 17.51 -0.85 -1.41
C ILE A 101 16.30 -1.26 -0.58
N LEU A 102 16.45 -2.18 0.37
CA LEU A 102 15.35 -2.60 1.25
C LEU A 102 14.83 -1.46 2.12
N LYS A 103 15.73 -0.60 2.61
CA LYS A 103 15.38 0.60 3.35
C LYS A 103 14.57 1.57 2.48
N ALA A 104 15.09 1.93 1.30
CA ALA A 104 14.38 2.82 0.38
C ALA A 104 13.03 2.25 -0.10
N LEU A 105 12.97 0.95 -0.36
CA LEU A 105 11.75 0.23 -0.72
C LEU A 105 10.70 0.34 0.40
N SER A 106 11.10 0.08 1.64
CA SER A 106 10.21 0.20 2.80
C SER A 106 9.71 1.63 3.01
N GLU A 107 10.61 2.62 2.90
CA GLU A 107 10.28 4.05 3.00
C GLU A 107 9.27 4.49 1.93
N SER A 108 9.36 3.94 0.71
CA SER A 108 8.38 4.21 -0.36
C SER A 108 6.98 3.68 -0.03
N TYR A 109 6.87 2.53 0.63
CA TYR A 109 5.60 1.99 1.08
C TYR A 109 5.04 2.76 2.28
N ASP A 110 5.90 3.17 3.22
CA ASP A 110 5.52 4.02 4.35
C ASP A 110 4.99 5.38 3.89
N TYR A 111 5.57 5.94 2.82
CA TYR A 111 5.04 7.14 2.18
C TYR A 111 3.61 6.93 1.69
N GLY A 112 3.35 5.84 0.96
CA GLY A 112 1.99 5.50 0.52
C GLY A 112 1.02 5.27 1.69
N THR A 113 1.47 4.61 2.75
CA THR A 113 0.69 4.41 3.98
C THR A 113 0.30 5.75 4.61
N LYS A 114 1.24 6.70 4.68
CA LYS A 114 0.97 8.05 5.18
C LYS A 114 -0.04 8.80 4.32
N VAL A 115 0.05 8.68 2.99
CA VAL A 115 -0.94 9.28 2.07
C VAL A 115 -2.33 8.70 2.35
N LEU A 116 -2.46 7.37 2.42
CA LEU A 116 -3.73 6.69 2.66
C LEU A 116 -4.32 6.98 4.05
N ALA A 117 -3.48 7.20 5.06
CA ALA A 117 -3.93 7.63 6.38
C ALA A 117 -4.58 9.03 6.37
N GLY A 118 -4.23 9.89 5.41
CA GLY A 118 -4.82 11.21 5.23
C GLY A 118 -6.13 11.24 4.42
N LEU A 119 -6.56 10.09 3.87
CA LEU A 119 -7.77 9.96 3.08
C LEU A 119 -8.96 9.45 3.90
N ASN A 120 -10.14 9.88 3.50
CA ASN A 120 -11.43 9.33 3.87
C ASN A 120 -12.23 9.07 2.58
N ASP A 121 -13.40 8.46 2.65
CA ASP A 121 -14.13 8.04 1.45
C ASP A 121 -14.57 9.24 0.58
N GLN A 122 -14.86 10.37 1.21
CA GLN A 122 -15.17 11.62 0.49
C GLN A 122 -13.98 12.12 -0.33
N LYS A 123 -12.78 12.17 0.27
CA LYS A 123 -11.55 12.59 -0.45
C LYS A 123 -11.12 11.59 -1.52
N ALA A 124 -11.44 10.32 -1.32
CA ALA A 124 -11.07 9.24 -2.25
C ALA A 124 -11.76 9.40 -3.62
N VAL A 125 -12.95 10.00 -3.65
CA VAL A 125 -13.72 10.26 -4.88
C VAL A 125 -13.52 11.66 -5.45
N GLU A 126 -12.60 12.46 -4.89
CA GLU A 126 -12.18 13.72 -5.51
C GLU A 126 -11.31 13.47 -6.72
N THR A 127 -11.38 14.38 -7.69
CA THR A 127 -10.49 14.38 -8.86
C THR A 127 -9.13 14.98 -8.52
N VAL A 128 -8.07 14.35 -9.00
CA VAL A 128 -6.68 14.83 -8.96
C VAL A 128 -6.06 14.78 -10.35
N THR A 129 -4.99 15.54 -10.54
CA THR A 129 -4.13 15.42 -11.73
C THR A 129 -3.26 14.18 -11.59
N GLY A 130 -3.54 13.17 -12.41
CA GLY A 130 -2.78 11.93 -12.52
C GLY A 130 -1.67 11.98 -13.55
N PHE A 131 -1.22 10.79 -13.97
CA PHE A 131 -0.11 10.63 -14.90
C PHE A 131 -0.39 11.35 -16.23
N ARG A 132 0.63 12.05 -16.76
CA ARG A 132 0.54 12.86 -17.99
C ARG A 132 -0.60 13.89 -17.99
N GLY A 133 -0.95 14.42 -16.81
CA GLY A 133 -1.96 15.48 -16.68
C GLY A 133 -3.42 15.00 -16.80
N GLN A 134 -3.65 13.69 -16.88
CA GLN A 134 -5.00 13.13 -16.96
C GLN A 134 -5.76 13.39 -15.66
N GLN A 135 -7.04 13.74 -15.76
CA GLN A 135 -7.90 13.89 -14.58
C GLN A 135 -8.40 12.52 -14.13
N MET A 136 -8.15 12.15 -12.88
CA MET A 136 -8.50 10.84 -12.32
C MET A 136 -9.08 11.00 -10.92
N LEU A 137 -9.96 10.08 -10.51
CA LEU A 137 -10.32 9.97 -9.10
C LEU A 137 -9.08 9.61 -8.28
N ARG A 138 -8.96 10.18 -7.08
CA ARG A 138 -7.85 9.92 -6.15
C ARG A 138 -7.71 8.42 -5.86
N LEU A 139 -8.82 7.72 -5.62
CA LEU A 139 -8.83 6.25 -5.48
C LEU A 139 -8.34 5.54 -6.75
N GLY A 140 -8.61 6.09 -7.93
CA GLY A 140 -8.18 5.52 -9.21
C GLY A 140 -6.67 5.55 -9.36
N VAL A 141 -6.01 6.61 -8.88
CA VAL A 141 -4.54 6.70 -8.82
C VAL A 141 -3.97 5.63 -7.87
N VAL A 142 -4.55 5.47 -6.69
CA VAL A 142 -4.12 4.43 -5.71
C VAL A 142 -4.28 3.03 -6.30
N ILE A 143 -5.43 2.73 -6.91
CA ILE A 143 -5.69 1.43 -7.55
C ILE A 143 -4.69 1.17 -8.69
N THR A 144 -4.38 2.19 -9.49
CA THR A 144 -3.38 2.09 -10.56
C THR A 144 -2.01 1.72 -10.01
N ASN A 145 -1.58 2.35 -8.91
CA ASN A 145 -0.31 2.02 -8.27
C ASN A 145 -0.29 0.59 -7.70
N ILE A 146 -1.37 0.16 -7.04
CA ILE A 146 -1.49 -1.22 -6.55
C ILE A 146 -1.41 -2.21 -7.71
N LYS A 147 -2.10 -1.94 -8.83
CA LYS A 147 -2.03 -2.76 -10.04
C LYS A 147 -0.59 -2.84 -10.57
N ASP A 148 0.09 -1.71 -10.73
CA ASP A 148 1.48 -1.63 -11.21
C ASP A 148 2.42 -2.48 -10.32
N ASN A 149 2.30 -2.32 -9.00
CA ASN A 149 3.04 -3.14 -8.03
C ASN A 149 2.79 -4.65 -8.22
N HIS A 150 1.57 -5.07 -8.56
CA HIS A 150 1.25 -6.49 -8.80
C HIS A 150 1.77 -7.00 -10.15
N GLU A 151 1.86 -6.14 -11.17
CA GLU A 151 2.52 -6.45 -12.44
C GLU A 151 4.02 -6.73 -12.21
N HIS A 152 4.67 -5.90 -11.40
CA HIS A 152 6.05 -6.14 -10.96
C HIS A 152 6.20 -7.33 -10.02
N TYR A 153 5.25 -7.56 -9.09
CA TYR A 153 5.26 -8.77 -8.24
C TYR A 153 5.33 -10.05 -9.08
N GLY A 154 4.50 -10.15 -10.14
CA GLY A 154 4.51 -11.29 -11.05
C GLY A 154 5.87 -11.49 -11.72
N ASN A 155 6.51 -10.40 -12.15
CA ASN A 155 7.87 -10.42 -12.66
C ASN A 155 8.85 -10.94 -11.59
N LEU A 156 8.90 -10.33 -10.41
CA LEU A 156 9.86 -10.70 -9.36
C LEU A 156 9.71 -12.16 -8.90
N VAL A 157 8.48 -12.68 -8.84
CA VAL A 157 8.23 -14.11 -8.58
C VAL A 157 8.97 -15.01 -9.58
N THR A 158 8.95 -14.63 -10.86
CA THR A 158 9.67 -15.35 -11.92
C THR A 158 11.18 -15.30 -11.72
N TYR A 159 11.72 -14.17 -11.27
CA TYR A 159 13.17 -14.02 -11.03
C TYR A 159 13.65 -14.95 -9.91
N LEU A 160 12.87 -15.06 -8.81
CA LEU A 160 13.16 -16.00 -7.73
C LEU A 160 13.19 -17.43 -8.26
N ARG A 161 12.18 -17.82 -9.04
CA ARG A 161 12.07 -19.19 -9.58
C ARG A 161 13.20 -19.54 -10.54
N LEU A 162 13.57 -18.62 -11.43
CA LEU A 162 14.71 -18.80 -12.35
C LEU A 162 16.05 -18.90 -11.60
N ASN A 163 16.13 -18.39 -10.37
CA ASN A 163 17.27 -18.55 -9.48
C ASN A 163 17.11 -19.70 -8.46
N GLY A 164 16.15 -20.61 -8.67
CA GLY A 164 15.94 -21.78 -7.81
C GLY A 164 15.35 -21.46 -6.43
N ILE A 165 14.84 -20.25 -6.22
CA ILE A 165 14.30 -19.79 -4.94
C ILE A 165 12.77 -19.92 -4.95
N VAL A 166 12.23 -20.52 -3.89
CA VAL A 166 10.78 -20.61 -3.70
C VAL A 166 10.26 -19.26 -3.19
N PRO A 167 9.31 -18.59 -3.88
CA PRO A 167 8.73 -17.34 -3.41
C PRO A 167 8.09 -17.48 -2.02
N PRO A 168 8.28 -16.51 -1.10
CA PRO A 168 7.85 -16.62 0.30
C PRO A 168 6.37 -16.96 0.50
N ARG A 169 5.49 -16.40 -0.35
CA ARG A 169 4.04 -16.70 -0.29
C ARG A 169 3.75 -18.15 -0.64
N THR A 170 4.51 -18.75 -1.56
CA THR A 170 4.36 -20.17 -1.91
C THR A 170 4.84 -21.06 -0.77
N ALA A 171 6.01 -20.75 -0.21
CA ALA A 171 6.57 -21.48 0.93
C ALA A 171 5.61 -21.48 2.14
N ALA A 172 5.04 -20.32 2.49
CA ALA A 172 4.08 -20.20 3.58
C ALA A 172 2.83 -21.07 3.36
N ARG A 173 2.28 -21.10 2.13
CA ARG A 173 1.12 -21.95 1.80
C ARG A 173 1.45 -23.45 1.89
N GLN A 174 2.65 -23.85 1.50
CA GLN A 174 3.10 -25.25 1.61
C GLN A 174 3.22 -25.69 3.07
N GLN A 175 3.76 -24.83 3.93
CA GLN A 175 3.85 -25.09 5.37
C GLN A 175 2.47 -25.21 6.02
N GLN A 176 1.53 -24.32 5.69
CA GLN A 176 0.16 -24.38 6.18
C GLN A 176 -0.54 -25.69 5.79
N ARG A 177 -0.44 -26.10 4.52
CA ARG A 177 -1.03 -27.36 4.04
C ARG A 177 -0.41 -28.58 4.74
N SER A 178 0.91 -28.59 4.90
CA SER A 178 1.62 -29.68 5.58
C SER A 178 1.26 -29.78 7.07
N GLY A 179 1.02 -28.64 7.73
CA GLY A 179 0.55 -28.59 9.11
C GLY A 179 -0.92 -29.01 9.28
N ALA A 180 -1.77 -28.74 8.28
CA ALA A 180 -3.16 -29.17 8.27
C ALA A 180 -3.33 -30.68 8.02
N LEU A 181 -2.46 -31.30 7.22
CA LEU A 181 -2.47 -32.74 6.94
C LEU A 181 -1.90 -33.60 8.07
N ARG A 182 -1.24 -32.99 9.07
CA ARG A 182 -0.65 -33.67 10.24
C ARG A 182 -1.53 -33.60 11.49
N ARG A 183 -2.71 -32.99 11.41
CA ARG A 183 -3.73 -32.96 12.47
C ARG A 183 -4.90 -33.84 12.06
#